data_AF-A0A5J4PCA2-F1
#
_entry.id   AF-A0A5J4PCA2-F1
#
_cell.length_a   1.000
_cell.length_b   1.000
_cell.length_c   1.000
_cell.angle_alpha   90.00
_cell.angle_beta   90.00
_cell.angle_gamma   90.00
#
_symmetry.space_group_name_H-M   'P 1'
#
loop_
_entity.id
_entity.type
_entity.pdbx_description
1 polymer ?
#
loop_
_entity_poly.entity_id
_entity_poly.type
_entity_poly.pdbx_seq_one_letter_code
_entity_poly.pdbx_strand_id
1 'polypeptide(L)' 'AHWDGTVETEEKIKEETKATIRCIPLEGEKTPGKCIVTGKPSACRVIFARSY' A
#
# COMPACT_ATOMS: atom_id res chain seq x y z
N ALA A 1 -2.49 -4.59 1.40
CA ALA A 1 -1.60 -4.96 0.29
C ALA A 1 -0.20 -4.43 0.57
N HIS A 2 0.83 -4.87 -0.15
CA HIS A 2 2.18 -4.30 0.00
C HIS A 2 2.29 -2.99 -0.77
N TRP A 3 2.87 -1.99 -0.11
CA TRP A 3 3.13 -0.66 -0.65
C TRP A 3 4.57 -0.26 -0.37
N ASP A 4 5.23 0.38 -1.34
CA ASP A 4 6.65 0.73 -1.24
C ASP A 4 6.91 2.10 -0.58
N GLY A 5 5.88 2.81 -0.11
CA GLY A 5 6.05 4.09 0.59
C GLY A 5 6.12 5.31 -0.33
N THR A 6 5.96 5.12 -1.65
CA THR A 6 6.01 6.21 -2.63
C THR A 6 4.64 6.78 -2.95
N VAL A 7 4.60 8.11 -3.14
CA VAL A 7 3.39 8.85 -3.52
C VAL A 7 2.93 8.45 -4.93
N GLU A 8 3.86 8.25 -5.88
CA GLU A 8 3.52 7.80 -7.24
C GLU A 8 2.69 6.52 -7.25
N THR A 9 3.01 5.59 -6.34
CA THR A 9 2.27 4.34 -6.21
C THR A 9 0.91 4.56 -5.58
N GLU A 10 0.81 5.45 -4.60
CA GLU A 10 -0.48 5.79 -3.99
C GLU A 10 -1.43 6.41 -5.03
N GLU A 11 -0.93 7.34 -5.86
CA GLU A 11 -1.72 7.96 -6.92
C GLU A 11 -2.20 6.93 -7.94
N LYS A 12 -1.33 6.04 -8.41
CA LYS A 12 -1.73 4.94 -9.31
C LYS A 12 -2.81 4.05 -8.70
N ILE A 13 -2.68 3.66 -7.43
CA ILE A 13 -3.69 2.85 -6.73
C ILE A 13 -5.01 3.61 -6.66
N LYS A 14 -4.97 4.91 -6.37
CA LYS A 14 -6.15 5.75 -6.32
C LYS A 14 -6.82 5.89 -7.69
N GLU A 15 -6.06 6.05 -8.77
CA GLU A 15 -6.61 6.15 -10.12
C GLU A 15 -7.21 4.81 -10.59
N GLU A 16 -6.50 3.69 -10.40
CA GLU A 16 -6.96 2.39 -10.89
C GLU A 16 -8.06 1.76 -10.03
N THR A 17 -7.97 1.89 -8.70
CA THR A 17 -8.86 1.17 -7.77
C THR A 17 -9.79 2.08 -6.99
N LYS A 18 -9.59 3.41 -7.05
CA LYS A 18 -10.25 4.39 -6.17
C LYS A 18 -10.06 4.11 -4.67
N ALA A 19 -9.06 3.32 -4.31
CA ALA A 19 -8.72 3.02 -2.92
C ALA A 19 -7.56 3.91 -2.45
N THR A 20 -7.58 4.29 -1.17
CA THR A 20 -6.51 5.03 -0.52
C THR A 20 -6.01 4.29 0.72
N ILE A 21 -4.81 4.64 1.20
CA ILE A 21 -4.23 4.05 2.41
C ILE A 21 -5.00 4.58 3.62
N ARG A 22 -5.59 3.69 4.40
CA ARG A 22 -6.37 4.04 5.59
C ARG A 22 -5.62 3.81 6.90
N CYS A 23 -4.78 2.78 6.92
CA CYS A 23 -4.01 2.44 8.10
C CYS A 23 -2.72 1.73 7.70
N ILE A 24 -1.63 2.14 8.33
CA ILE A 24 -0.34 1.46 8.29
C ILE A 24 -0.17 0.82 9.66
N PRO A 25 -0.27 -0.51 9.79
CA PRO A 25 -0.07 -1.17 11.07
C PRO A 25 1.37 -0.95 11.55
N LEU A 26 1.52 -0.18 12.64
CA LEU A 26 2.80 0.09 13.30
C LEU A 26 3.23 -1.08 14.19
N GLU A 27 2.26 -1.73 14.83
CA GLU A 27 2.41 -2.95 15.64
C GLU A 27 1.78 -4.13 14.89
N GLY A 28 2.61 -4.93 14.22
CA GLY A 28 2.17 -6.10 13.47
C GLY A 28 3.33 -6.82 12.79
N GLU A 29 3.04 -8.00 12.22
CA GLU A 29 4.01 -8.76 11.44
C GLU A 29 4.52 -7.92 10.26
N LYS A 30 5.74 -7.40 10.40
CA LYS A 30 6.55 -6.78 9.34
C LYS A 30 6.97 -7.87 8.37
N THR A 31 6.01 -8.41 7.65
CA THR A 31 6.24 -9.34 6.56
C THR A 31 6.83 -8.53 5.42
N PRO A 32 8.12 -8.71 5.07
CA PRO A 32 8.65 -8.09 3.87
C PRO A 32 7.98 -8.74 2.66
N GLY A 33 7.60 -7.92 1.69
CA GLY A 33 6.97 -8.40 0.46
C GLY A 33 7.30 -7.50 -0.71
N LYS A 34 6.57 -7.67 -1.80
CA LYS A 34 6.71 -6.83 -3.01
C LYS A 34 5.49 -5.96 -3.18
N CYS A 35 5.72 -4.69 -3.46
CA CYS A 35 4.68 -3.73 -3.78
C CYS A 35 3.86 -4.24 -4.97
N ILE A 36 2.53 -4.12 -4.87
CA ILE A 36 1.61 -4.64 -5.88
C ILE A 36 1.67 -3.89 -7.22
N VAL A 37 2.16 -2.65 -7.21
CA VAL A 37 2.22 -1.78 -8.40
C VAL A 37 3.62 -1.75 -9.00
N THR A 38 4.62 -1.51 -8.16
CA THR A 38 6.00 -1.25 -8.62
C THR A 38 6.89 -2.48 -8.53
N GLY A 39 6.46 -3.55 -7.85
CA GLY A 39 7.29 -4.72 -7.58
C GLY A 39 8.46 -4.47 -6.62
N LYS A 40 8.62 -3.23 -6.12
CA LYS A 40 9.67 -2.83 -5.18
C LYS A 40 9.50 -3.52 -3.82
N PRO A 41 10.59 -3.70 -3.06
CA PRO A 41 10.50 -4.26 -1.72
C PRO A 41 9.66 -3.36 -0.81
N SER A 42 8.75 -3.98 -0.06
CA SER A 42 7.86 -3.34 0.89
C SER A 42 8.11 -3.91 2.28
N ALA A 43 8.27 -3.05 3.28
CA ALA A 43 8.62 -3.44 4.64
C ALA A 43 7.45 -4.04 5.44
N CYS A 44 6.21 -3.70 5.08
CA CYS A 44 5.00 -4.14 5.76
C CYS A 44 3.77 -4.06 4.86
N ARG A 45 2.66 -4.69 5.29
CA ARG A 45 1.37 -4.63 4.58
C ARG A 45 0.59 -3.43 5.09
N VAL A 46 0.02 -2.64 4.17
CA VAL A 46 -0.87 -1.51 4.50
C VAL A 46 -2.32 -1.84 4.16
N ILE A 47 -3.26 -1.20 4.85
CA ILE A 47 -4.69 -1.39 4.62
C ILE A 47 -5.19 -0.32 3.65
N PHE A 48 -5.73 -0.79 2.53
CA PHE A 48 -6.38 0.05 1.53
C PHE A 48 -7.90 -0.06 1.68
N ALA A 49 -8.63 1.05 1.54
CA ALA A 49 -10.08 1.03 1.39
C ALA A 49 -10.54 2.11 0.41
N ARG A 50 -11.71 1.89 -0.20
CA ARG A 50 -12.38 2.90 -1.01
C ARG A 50 -13.19 3.79 -0.08
N SER A 51 -13.10 5.11 -0.26
CA SER A 51 -14.06 6.03 0.35
C SER A 51 -15.35 6.00 -0.45
N TYR A 52 -16.48 6.11 0.26
CA TYR A 52 -17.77 6.45 -0.35
C TYR A 52 -17.72 7.86 -0.95
#